data_AF-A0AA41RUK4-F1
#
_entry.id   AF-A0AA41RUK4-F1
#
_cell.length_a   1.000
_cell.length_b   1.000
_cell.length_c   1.000
_cell.angle_alpha   90.00
_cell.angle_beta   90.00
_cell.angle_gamma   90.00
#
_symmetry.space_group_name_H-M   'P 1'
#
loop_
_entity.id
_entity.type
_entity.pdbx_description
1 polymer ?
#
loop_
_entity_poly.entity_id
_entity_poly.type
_entity_poly.pdbx_seq_one_letter_code
_entity_poly.pdbx_strand_id
1 'polypeptide(L)'
;MFVEKNLTSSSSSSCFITSTRQTLTVWVKFLVFNGNGCAVYDSNGDVVYRIDNYDQKLRKEFCLIDVHGNVLVTILKRKLSVAKFWEGYKSSKLEEMINNKPWFQVKNPRVFKGDNCEVLLIKDGNIIDLGKSYKIAKKEITFKIINEVEELTHV
;
A
#
# COMPACT_ATOMS: atom_id res chain seq x y z
N MET A 1 -24.53 -2.09 -27.83
CA MET A 1 -23.57 -1.38 -28.69
C MET A 1 -22.86 -0.38 -27.78
N PHE A 2 -21.74 -0.80 -27.18
CA PHE A 2 -20.96 0.07 -26.30
C PHE A 2 -19.71 0.49 -27.06
N VAL A 3 -19.49 1.79 -27.10
CA VAL A 3 -18.36 2.42 -27.80
C VAL A 3 -17.08 2.06 -27.06
N GLU A 4 -16.20 1.30 -27.71
CA GLU A 4 -14.80 1.20 -27.32
C GLU A 4 -14.15 2.58 -27.45
N LYS A 5 -13.63 3.11 -26.33
CA LYS A 5 -12.59 4.13 -26.38
C LYS A 5 -11.25 3.43 -26.24
N ASN A 6 -10.60 3.22 -27.39
CA ASN A 6 -9.22 2.78 -27.49
C ASN A 6 -8.30 3.78 -26.75
N LEU A 7 -7.72 3.37 -25.62
CA LEU A 7 -6.52 4.04 -25.10
C LEU A 7 -5.31 3.33 -25.68
N THR A 8 -4.63 4.02 -26.58
CA THR A 8 -3.34 3.63 -27.13
C THR A 8 -2.29 3.53 -26.04
N SER A 9 -1.57 2.42 -26.06
CA SER A 9 -0.45 2.08 -25.20
C SER A 9 0.66 3.15 -25.26
N SER A 10 0.97 3.76 -24.11
CA SER A 10 2.34 4.15 -23.84
C SER A 10 2.71 3.66 -22.45
N SER A 11 3.65 2.71 -22.43
CA SER A 11 4.35 2.23 -21.24
C SER A 11 5.19 3.37 -20.68
N SER A 12 4.54 4.31 -20.01
CA SER A 12 5.21 5.24 -19.10
C SER A 12 4.81 4.82 -17.71
N SER A 13 5.81 4.52 -16.89
CA SER A 13 5.68 4.44 -15.45
C SER A 13 5.15 5.79 -14.96
N SER A 14 3.82 5.95 -14.96
CA SER A 14 3.18 7.19 -14.56
C SER A 14 3.54 7.43 -13.10
N CYS A 15 4.34 8.45 -12.84
CA CYS A 15 4.54 8.94 -11.50
C CYS A 15 3.16 9.33 -10.97
N PHE A 16 2.64 8.60 -9.98
CA PHE A 16 1.30 8.81 -9.40
C PHE A 16 1.18 10.12 -8.59
N ILE A 17 2.12 11.03 -8.78
CA ILE A 17 2.19 12.32 -8.10
C ILE A 17 1.39 13.30 -8.94
N THR A 18 0.19 13.62 -8.50
CA THR A 18 -0.60 14.71 -9.08
C THR A 18 -0.34 16.00 -8.30
N SER A 19 -0.26 17.13 -9.00
CA SER A 19 -0.17 18.46 -8.36
C SER A 19 -1.48 18.88 -7.69
N THR A 20 -2.58 18.18 -7.98
CA THR A 20 -3.91 18.43 -7.43
C THR A 20 -4.26 17.44 -6.34
N ARG A 21 -5.14 17.88 -5.42
CA ARG A 21 -5.73 17.01 -4.41
C ARG A 21 -6.59 15.93 -5.07
N GLN A 22 -6.33 14.68 -4.71
CA GLN A 22 -7.13 13.52 -5.11
C GLN A 22 -8.08 13.12 -3.97
N THR A 23 -9.27 12.64 -4.32
CA THR A 23 -10.21 12.03 -3.37
C THR A 23 -10.43 10.59 -3.81
N LEU A 24 -10.17 9.65 -2.89
CA LEU A 24 -10.36 8.23 -3.10
C LEU A 24 -11.35 7.69 -2.08
N THR A 25 -12.23 6.80 -2.52
CA THR A 25 -13.17 6.09 -1.66
C THR A 25 -12.76 4.63 -1.54
N VAL A 26 -12.62 4.15 -0.30
CA VAL A 26 -12.20 2.78 -0.01
C VAL A 26 -13.45 1.98 0.38
N TRP A 27 -13.86 1.05 -0.47
CA TRP A 27 -14.99 0.15 -0.22
C TRP A 27 -14.49 -1.21 0.25
N VAL A 28 -14.68 -1.48 1.54
CA VAL A 28 -14.27 -2.74 2.18
C VAL A 28 -15.43 -3.72 2.17
N LYS A 29 -15.25 -4.87 1.52
CA LYS A 29 -16.24 -5.95 1.55
C LYS A 29 -15.94 -6.87 2.74
N PHE A 30 -16.68 -6.73 3.82
CA PHE A 30 -16.68 -7.71 4.92
C PHE A 30 -17.62 -8.86 4.55
N LEU A 31 -17.12 -9.88 3.84
CA LEU A 31 -17.92 -11.08 3.56
C LEU A 31 -17.96 -11.99 4.80
N VAL A 32 -19.17 -12.28 5.26
CA VAL A 32 -19.45 -13.37 6.22
C VAL A 32 -19.04 -14.75 5.66
N PHE A 33 -18.69 -14.86 4.36
CA PHE A 33 -18.14 -16.06 3.74
C PHE A 33 -17.04 -15.75 2.69
N ASN A 34 -15.80 -16.14 2.99
CA ASN A 34 -14.72 -16.49 2.06
C ASN A 34 -14.10 -15.44 1.11
N GLY A 35 -14.21 -14.14 1.38
CA GLY A 35 -13.40 -13.14 0.64
C GLY A 35 -13.16 -11.86 1.44
N ASN A 36 -11.92 -11.65 1.90
CA ASN A 36 -11.51 -10.35 2.42
C ASN A 36 -10.89 -9.56 1.27
N GLY A 37 -11.57 -8.51 0.82
CA GLY A 37 -11.09 -7.67 -0.27
C GLY A 37 -11.59 -6.24 -0.14
N CYS A 38 -10.92 -5.34 -0.86
CA CYS A 38 -11.27 -3.93 -0.89
C CYS A 38 -11.14 -3.40 -2.31
N ALA A 39 -12.03 -2.48 -2.68
CA ALA A 39 -11.90 -1.71 -3.92
C ALA A 39 -11.66 -0.24 -3.59
N VAL A 40 -10.85 0.42 -4.40
CA VAL A 40 -10.59 1.86 -4.31
C VAL A 40 -11.21 2.53 -5.52
N TYR A 41 -12.02 3.55 -5.27
CA TYR A 41 -12.73 4.33 -6.27
C TYR A 41 -12.16 5.75 -6.33
N ASP A 42 -12.11 6.33 -7.52
CA ASP A 42 -11.79 7.74 -7.70
C ASP A 42 -13.02 8.64 -7.40
N SER A 43 -12.87 9.94 -7.63
CA SER A 43 -13.96 10.91 -7.45
C SER A 43 -15.09 10.79 -8.48
N ASN A 44 -14.86 10.11 -9.61
CA ASN A 44 -15.87 9.86 -10.63
C ASN A 44 -16.71 8.61 -10.32
N GLY A 45 -16.26 7.80 -9.35
CA GLY A 45 -16.88 6.52 -9.01
C GLY A 45 -16.33 5.35 -9.81
N ASP A 46 -15.20 5.53 -10.50
CA ASP A 46 -14.52 4.48 -11.24
C ASP A 46 -13.60 3.70 -10.29
N VAL A 47 -13.60 2.36 -10.40
CA VAL A 47 -12.65 1.52 -9.67
C VAL A 47 -11.27 1.76 -10.26
N VAL A 48 -10.33 2.20 -9.44
CA VAL A 48 -8.93 2.44 -9.86
C VAL A 48 -7.96 1.40 -9.32
N TYR A 49 -8.27 0.80 -8.16
CA TYR A 49 -7.47 -0.27 -7.58
C TYR A 49 -8.33 -1.32 -6.90
N ARG A 50 -7.79 -2.54 -6.82
CA ARG A 50 -8.35 -3.65 -6.05
C ARG A 50 -7.29 -4.16 -5.08
N ILE A 51 -7.74 -4.57 -3.91
CA ILE A 51 -6.95 -5.32 -2.94
C ILE A 51 -7.56 -6.70 -2.86
N ASP A 52 -6.81 -7.69 -3.35
CA ASP A 52 -7.20 -9.09 -3.32
C ASP A 52 -6.27 -9.88 -2.40
N ASN A 53 -6.84 -10.86 -1.71
CA ASN A 53 -6.08 -11.82 -0.91
C ASN A 53 -5.94 -13.11 -1.72
N TYR A 54 -4.80 -13.26 -2.41
CA TYR A 54 -4.57 -14.39 -3.31
C TYR A 54 -4.18 -15.70 -2.61
N ASP A 55 -3.90 -15.70 -1.29
CA ASP A 55 -3.48 -16.93 -0.61
C ASP A 55 -4.53 -17.46 0.39
N GLN A 56 -5.22 -18.52 -0.03
CA GLN A 56 -6.15 -19.28 0.80
C GLN A 56 -5.44 -20.11 1.89
N LYS A 57 -4.14 -20.40 1.74
CA LYS A 57 -3.37 -21.23 2.68
C LYS A 57 -2.74 -20.40 3.80
N LEU A 58 -2.29 -19.17 3.52
CA LEU A 58 -1.69 -18.26 4.49
C LEU A 58 -2.28 -16.86 4.33
N ARG A 59 -3.30 -16.52 5.13
CA ARG A 59 -4.02 -15.20 5.18
C ARG A 59 -3.14 -14.00 5.56
N LYS A 60 -1.96 -13.89 4.99
CA LYS A 60 -0.88 -12.96 5.32
C LYS A 60 -0.43 -12.16 4.10
N GLU A 61 -0.87 -12.51 2.89
CA GLU A 61 -0.49 -11.85 1.64
C GLU A 61 -1.68 -11.10 1.03
N PHE A 62 -1.44 -9.89 0.57
CA PHE A 62 -2.43 -9.04 -0.09
C PHE A 62 -1.81 -8.40 -1.31
N CYS A 63 -2.51 -8.40 -2.44
CA CYS A 63 -2.05 -7.80 -3.67
C CYS A 63 -2.85 -6.54 -3.96
N LEU A 64 -2.17 -5.40 -4.14
CA LEU A 64 -2.72 -4.22 -4.77
C LEU A 64 -2.63 -4.40 -6.28
N ILE A 65 -3.77 -4.36 -6.95
CA ILE A 65 -3.93 -4.67 -8.37
C ILE A 65 -4.57 -3.48 -9.07
N ASP A 66 -4.09 -3.16 -10.27
CA ASP A 66 -4.70 -2.14 -11.12
C ASP A 66 -6.00 -2.65 -11.79
N VAL A 67 -6.64 -1.77 -12.57
CA VAL A 67 -7.88 -2.09 -13.30
C VAL A 67 -7.70 -3.13 -14.40
N HIS A 68 -6.47 -3.34 -14.86
CA HIS A 68 -6.12 -4.29 -15.92
C HIS A 68 -5.75 -5.68 -15.37
N GLY A 69 -5.69 -5.83 -14.05
CA GLY A 69 -5.32 -7.09 -13.39
C GLY A 69 -3.81 -7.21 -13.12
N ASN A 70 -3.02 -6.16 -13.32
CA ASN A 70 -1.59 -6.18 -13.01
C ASN A 70 -1.37 -5.94 -11.52
N VAL A 71 -0.55 -6.79 -10.90
CA VAL A 71 -0.12 -6.61 -9.52
C VAL A 71 0.87 -5.47 -9.44
N LEU A 72 0.51 -4.40 -8.74
CA LEU A 72 1.35 -3.22 -8.50
C LEU A 72 2.26 -3.42 -7.28
N VAL A 73 1.68 -3.97 -6.21
CA VAL A 73 2.37 -4.20 -4.94
C VAL A 73 1.84 -5.46 -4.27
N THR A 74 2.73 -6.34 -3.83
CA THR A 74 2.38 -7.43 -2.92
C THR A 74 2.78 -7.05 -1.49
N ILE A 75 1.83 -7.13 -0.58
CA ILE A 75 1.95 -6.77 0.83
C ILE A 75 1.93 -8.04 1.66
N LEU A 76 2.98 -8.28 2.44
CA LEU A 76 3.15 -9.48 3.25
C LEU A 76 3.20 -9.14 4.73
N LYS A 77 2.38 -9.83 5.53
CA LYS A 77 2.39 -9.77 6.98
C LYS A 77 3.44 -10.69 7.55
N ARG A 78 4.47 -10.10 8.17
CA ARG A 78 5.52 -10.84 8.88
C ARG A 78 5.30 -10.79 10.39
N LYS A 79 5.79 -11.81 11.07
CA LYS A 79 5.89 -11.87 12.53
C LYS A 79 7.27 -12.41 12.89
N LEU A 80 8.06 -11.62 13.61
CA LEU A 80 9.34 -12.04 14.15
C LEU A 80 9.27 -11.90 15.68
N SER A 81 9.27 -13.01 16.41
CA SER A 81 9.07 -13.04 17.87
C SER A 81 7.83 -12.23 18.31
N VAL A 82 8.04 -11.17 19.10
CA VAL A 82 7.07 -10.19 19.56
C VAL A 82 7.03 -8.93 18.70
N ALA A 83 7.36 -8.99 17.41
CA ALA A 83 7.15 -7.90 16.46
C ALA A 83 6.24 -8.36 15.30
N LYS A 84 5.31 -7.50 14.88
CA LYS A 84 4.39 -7.72 13.74
C LYS A 84 4.64 -6.51 12.86
N PHE A 85 4.92 -6.76 11.61
CA PHE A 85 5.17 -5.72 10.63
C PHE A 85 4.69 -6.19 9.27
N TRP A 86 4.59 -5.25 8.36
CA TRP A 86 4.18 -5.50 6.98
C TRP A 86 5.30 -5.09 6.05
N GLU A 87 5.46 -5.81 4.96
CA GLU A 87 6.45 -5.53 3.92
C GLU A 87 5.71 -5.41 2.59
N GLY A 88 6.01 -4.37 1.81
CA GLY A 88 5.50 -4.22 0.45
C GLY A 88 6.58 -4.52 -0.57
N TYR A 89 6.25 -5.20 -1.65
CA TYR A 89 7.16 -5.60 -2.72
C TYR A 89 6.59 -5.22 -4.07
N LYS A 90 7.43 -4.81 -5.03
CA LYS A 90 7.02 -4.48 -6.40
C LYS A 90 6.87 -5.72 -7.32
N SER A 91 7.00 -6.93 -6.79
CA SER A 91 6.87 -8.18 -7.55
C SER A 91 5.73 -9.02 -6.98
N SER A 92 5.05 -9.73 -7.89
CA SER A 92 3.95 -10.65 -7.61
C SER A 92 4.40 -12.09 -7.34
N LYS A 93 5.68 -12.43 -7.55
CA LYS A 93 6.15 -13.81 -7.38
C LYS A 93 6.82 -14.00 -6.02
N LEU A 94 6.34 -14.99 -5.26
CA LEU A 94 6.86 -15.29 -3.92
C LEU A 94 8.36 -15.62 -3.92
N GLU A 95 8.84 -16.36 -4.93
CA GLU A 95 10.27 -16.70 -5.08
C GLU A 95 11.13 -15.46 -5.31
N GLU A 96 10.62 -14.53 -6.10
CA GLU A 96 11.25 -13.23 -6.29
C GLU A 96 11.20 -12.44 -4.98
N MET A 97 10.12 -12.46 -4.20
CA MET A 97 10.03 -11.73 -2.92
C MET A 97 10.92 -12.27 -1.80
N ILE A 98 11.24 -13.58 -1.80
CA ILE A 98 12.19 -14.17 -0.84
C ILE A 98 13.61 -13.68 -1.12
N ASN A 99 13.96 -13.53 -2.40
CA ASN A 99 15.28 -13.10 -2.85
C ASN A 99 15.38 -11.57 -3.01
N ASN A 100 14.26 -10.90 -3.26
CA ASN A 100 14.17 -9.47 -3.47
C ASN A 100 13.91 -8.73 -2.17
N LYS A 101 14.40 -7.51 -2.16
CA LYS A 101 14.26 -6.60 -1.05
C LYS A 101 12.84 -5.99 -1.01
N PRO A 102 12.25 -5.80 0.18
CA PRO A 102 11.00 -5.04 0.29
C PRO A 102 11.20 -3.60 -0.17
N TRP A 103 10.18 -3.05 -0.83
CA TRP A 103 10.10 -1.65 -1.24
C TRP A 103 9.78 -0.72 -0.07
N PHE A 104 8.97 -1.18 0.87
CA PHE A 104 8.70 -0.48 2.13
C PHE A 104 8.39 -1.47 3.25
N GLN A 105 8.52 -0.99 4.49
CA GLN A 105 8.13 -1.73 5.68
C GLN A 105 7.25 -0.87 6.58
N VAL A 106 6.13 -1.43 7.04
CA VAL A 106 5.25 -0.78 8.03
C VAL A 106 5.42 -1.47 9.37
N LYS A 107 5.85 -0.71 10.37
CA LYS A 107 6.02 -1.19 11.75
C LYS A 107 5.00 -0.50 12.64
N ASN A 108 4.44 -1.27 13.56
CA ASN A 108 3.76 -0.70 14.71
C ASN A 108 4.79 -0.70 15.85
N PRO A 109 5.27 0.48 16.30
CA PRO A 109 6.20 0.57 17.42
C PRO A 109 5.46 0.14 18.70
N ARG A 110 5.67 -1.13 19.08
CA ARG A 110 4.83 -1.90 20.01
C ARG A 110 4.74 -1.42 21.48
N VAL A 111 5.15 -0.21 21.87
CA VAL A 111 5.29 0.14 23.30
C VAL A 111 4.82 1.54 23.71
N PHE A 112 4.55 2.47 22.78
CA PHE A 112 4.17 3.84 23.18
C PHE A 112 2.75 4.24 22.75
N LYS A 113 2.05 4.88 23.68
CA LYS A 113 0.68 5.46 23.62
C LYS A 113 0.27 5.94 22.21
N GLY A 114 -0.55 5.16 21.50
CA GLY A 114 -1.34 5.68 20.37
C GLY A 114 -1.53 4.72 19.19
N ASP A 115 -2.52 5.04 18.36
CA ASP A 115 -2.85 4.33 17.11
C ASP A 115 -1.93 4.75 15.94
N ASN A 116 -0.61 4.88 16.20
CA ASN A 116 0.36 5.37 15.22
C ASN A 116 1.16 4.24 14.58
N CYS A 117 1.43 4.34 13.28
CA CYS A 117 2.29 3.41 12.53
C CYS A 117 3.42 4.16 11.83
N GLU A 118 4.58 3.54 11.75
CA GLU A 118 5.75 4.04 11.01
C GLU A 118 5.90 3.28 9.69
N VAL A 119 6.11 4.01 8.61
CA VAL A 119 6.38 3.49 7.27
C VAL A 119 7.78 3.88 6.89
N LEU A 120 8.62 2.87 6.63
CA LEU A 120 10.00 3.03 6.23
C LEU A 120 10.12 2.71 4.74
N LEU A 121 10.55 3.69 3.95
CA LEU A 121 10.94 3.44 2.56
C LEU A 121 12.36 2.89 2.49
N ILE A 122 12.56 1.99 1.55
CA ILE A 122 13.74 1.17 1.48
C ILE A 122 14.44 1.46 0.15
N LYS A 123 15.66 2.02 0.21
CA LYS A 123 16.51 2.37 -0.96
C LYS A 123 17.29 1.17 -1.47
N ASP A 124 17.94 1.28 -2.62
CA ASP A 124 18.83 0.21 -3.11
C ASP A 124 19.98 -0.05 -2.10
N GLY A 125 20.36 -1.32 -1.90
CA GLY A 125 21.48 -1.70 -1.02
C GLY A 125 21.21 -1.77 0.49
N ASN A 126 20.03 -2.24 0.94
CA ASN A 126 19.70 -2.42 2.37
C ASN A 126 19.66 -1.17 3.28
N ILE A 127 19.86 0.03 2.73
CA ILE A 127 19.77 1.28 3.49
C ILE A 127 18.31 1.75 3.63
N ILE A 128 17.91 2.05 4.87
CA ILE A 128 16.62 2.71 5.16
C ILE A 128 16.75 4.16 4.69
N ASP A 129 15.81 4.62 3.87
CA ASP A 129 15.77 6.02 3.48
C ASP A 129 15.18 6.84 4.64
N LEU A 130 16.03 7.22 5.59
CA LEU A 130 15.65 8.09 6.71
C LEU A 130 15.09 9.44 6.23
N GLY A 131 15.39 9.84 4.98
CA GLY A 131 14.82 11.01 4.33
C GLY A 131 13.39 10.82 3.80
N LYS A 132 12.80 9.62 3.95
CA LYS A 132 11.46 9.28 3.46
C LYS A 132 10.73 8.31 4.41
N SER A 133 10.74 8.59 5.71
CA SER A 133 9.84 7.93 6.65
C SER A 133 8.50 8.65 6.71
N TYR A 134 7.44 7.88 6.89
CA TYR A 134 6.10 8.43 7.10
C TYR A 134 5.51 7.91 8.39
N LYS A 135 4.77 8.78 9.06
CA LYS A 135 3.95 8.44 10.22
C LYS A 135 2.48 8.46 9.83
N ILE A 136 1.80 7.35 10.08
CA ILE A 136 0.35 7.25 9.98
C ILE A 136 -0.21 7.48 11.37
N ALA A 137 -0.89 8.61 11.59
CA ALA A 137 -1.48 8.97 12.86
C ALA A 137 -3.01 8.94 12.77
N LYS A 138 -3.66 8.20 13.67
CA LYS A 138 -5.12 8.15 13.76
C LYS A 138 -5.64 9.14 14.80
N LYS A 139 -6.70 9.87 14.44
CA LYS A 139 -7.48 10.74 15.33
C LYS A 139 -8.96 10.43 15.11
N GLU A 140 -9.58 9.79 16.11
CA GLU A 140 -10.97 9.31 16.03
C GLU A 140 -11.19 8.38 14.83
N ILE A 141 -11.98 8.82 13.83
CA ILE A 141 -12.25 8.10 12.58
C ILE A 141 -11.36 8.55 11.41
N THR A 142 -10.50 9.55 11.63
CA THR A 142 -9.60 10.08 10.61
C THR A 142 -8.19 9.54 10.79
N PHE A 143 -7.44 9.43 9.70
CA PHE A 143 -6.01 9.18 9.74
C PHE A 143 -5.28 10.21 8.88
N LYS A 144 -4.04 10.52 9.26
CA LYS A 144 -3.13 11.38 8.51
C LYS A 144 -1.84 10.63 8.24
N ILE A 145 -1.30 10.79 7.04
CA ILE A 145 0.03 10.30 6.66
C ILE A 145 0.92 11.53 6.60
N ILE A 146 1.97 11.56 7.40
CA ILE A 146 2.85 12.71 7.60
C ILE A 146 4.27 12.28 7.25
N ASN A 147 4.98 13.07 6.45
CA ASN A 147 6.41 12.89 6.20
C ASN A 147 7.19 13.47 7.39
N GLU A 148 8.01 12.66 8.07
CA GLU A 148 8.69 13.10 9.30
C GLU A 148 9.80 14.13 9.02
N VAL A 149 10.30 14.21 7.79
CA VAL A 149 11.38 15.14 7.42
C VAL A 149 10.88 16.58 7.24
N GLU A 150 9.60 16.76 6.92
CA GLU A 150 8.99 18.08 6.73
C GLU A 150 8.62 18.79 8.06
N GLU A 151 8.67 18.06 9.19
CA GLU A 151 8.40 18.62 10.52
C GLU A 151 9.57 19.47 11.04
N LEU A 152 10.78 19.35 10.46
CA LEU A 152 11.97 20.11 10.85
C LEU A 152 12.15 21.43 10.10
N THR A 153 11.29 21.75 9.13
CA THR A 153 11.37 22.99 8.33
C THR A 153 10.32 24.03 8.69
N HIS A 154 9.46 23.75 9.68
CA HIS A 154 8.46 24.68 10.20
C HIS A 154 8.56 24.85 11.73
N VAL A 155 9.78 25.14 12.21
CA VAL A 155 10.03 25.72 13.54
C VAL A 155 10.66 27.09 13.36
#